data_AF-G1Q198-F1
#
_entry.id   AF-G1Q198-F1
#
_cell.length_a   1.000
_cell.length_b   1.000
_cell.length_c   1.000
_cell.angle_alpha   90.00
_cell.angle_beta   90.00
_cell.angle_gamma   90.00
#
_symmetry.space_group_name_H-M   'P 1'
#
loop_
_entity.id
_entity.type
_entity.pdbx_description
1 polymer ?
#
loop_
_entity_poly.entity_id
_entity_poly.type
_entity_poly.pdbx_seq_one_letter_code
_entity_poly.pdbx_strand_id
1 'polypeptide(L)'
;ITAQEGVQVSQQNTKDFFRVLNLSKKCDSSQHKVLAVSMCPQSLPYFAAKFSLSVTDASRRLYGFFKSLGVHVFDMEMAVDFSLVESQKESVGRYRQHHEEEPRLPMLTSTCPGWVHTHSAAGSPHHPHLCTAKSPQQFMGSLVKDYFTRWQNLSPDKIFHVIVAPCYDKKLEALLEDVPTALHSSRGAACVLTSGEIVQIMEQDLASNNAAVDTLFGDMKEEEVRLHEGASSDGYLAHIFRLFNKDVGVLTYRTLRNKDFQEVTLERDGEVLLRFEAAYGFRNIQVVLKLQRDKFPCHFVEVLACTGCLSGRGQAQAEDEHADRALLWQMEGIYAAIPVWPPESSHMQELYQEWLVG
;
A
#
# COMPACT_ATOMS: atom_id res chain seq x y z
N ILE A 1 -18.18 7.46 1.60
CA ILE A 1 -18.61 6.37 0.70
C ILE A 1 -20.10 6.49 0.44
N THR A 2 -20.49 6.64 -0.82
CA THR A 2 -21.89 6.64 -1.27
C THR A 2 -22.48 5.23 -1.22
N ALA A 3 -23.80 5.11 -1.27
CA ALA A 3 -24.45 3.79 -1.29
C ALA A 3 -23.99 2.93 -2.48
N GLN A 4 -23.79 3.55 -3.65
CA GLN A 4 -23.32 2.87 -4.86
C GLN A 4 -21.88 2.36 -4.71
N GLU A 5 -20.97 3.20 -4.20
CA GLU A 5 -19.59 2.80 -3.91
C GLU A 5 -19.56 1.64 -2.91
N GLY A 6 -20.42 1.66 -1.88
CA GLY A 6 -20.53 0.58 -0.90
C GLY A 6 -20.90 -0.77 -1.54
N VAL A 7 -21.87 -0.77 -2.46
CA VAL A 7 -22.24 -1.98 -3.22
C VAL A 7 -21.06 -2.50 -4.04
N GLN A 8 -20.36 -1.62 -4.77
CA GLN A 8 -19.19 -2.01 -5.59
C GLN A 8 -18.02 -2.52 -4.74
N VAL A 9 -17.79 -1.94 -3.56
CA VAL A 9 -16.78 -2.43 -2.61
C VAL A 9 -17.14 -3.84 -2.13
N SER A 10 -18.40 -4.09 -1.78
CA SER A 10 -18.84 -5.43 -1.31
C SER A 10 -18.74 -6.52 -2.39
N GLN A 11 -18.73 -6.15 -3.68
CA GLN A 11 -18.54 -7.10 -4.78
C GLN A 11 -17.10 -7.61 -4.87
N GLN A 12 -16.13 -6.86 -4.35
CA GLN A 12 -14.75 -7.32 -4.22
C GLN A 12 -14.63 -8.26 -3.01
N ASN A 13 -14.80 -9.55 -3.26
CA ASN A 13 -14.84 -10.56 -2.21
C ASN A 13 -14.30 -11.91 -2.71
N THR A 14 -14.11 -12.83 -1.77
CA THR A 14 -13.56 -14.17 -2.03
C THR A 14 -14.43 -15.00 -2.96
N LYS A 15 -15.76 -14.82 -2.95
CA LYS A 15 -16.67 -15.55 -3.86
C LYS A 15 -16.41 -15.17 -5.31
N ASP A 16 -16.17 -13.89 -5.60
CA ASP A 16 -15.82 -13.45 -6.95
C ASP A 16 -14.45 -13.99 -7.38
N PHE A 17 -13.45 -13.92 -6.50
CA PHE A 17 -12.14 -14.52 -6.76
C PHE A 17 -12.26 -16.01 -7.13
N PHE A 18 -12.95 -16.81 -6.31
CA PHE A 18 -13.14 -18.24 -6.60
C PHE A 18 -14.02 -18.49 -7.82
N ARG A 19 -14.98 -17.61 -8.12
CA ARG A 19 -15.76 -17.68 -9.38
C ARG A 19 -14.82 -17.57 -10.57
N VAL A 20 -13.96 -16.55 -10.62
CA VAL A 20 -13.00 -16.37 -11.71
C VAL A 20 -11.98 -17.51 -11.76
N LEU A 21 -11.46 -17.94 -10.60
CA LEU A 21 -10.55 -19.08 -10.51
C LEU A 21 -11.19 -20.35 -11.10
N ASN A 22 -12.43 -20.67 -10.73
CA ASN A 22 -13.12 -21.86 -11.23
C ASN A 22 -13.47 -21.76 -12.72
N LEU A 23 -13.71 -20.56 -13.24
CA LEU A 23 -13.85 -20.35 -14.68
C LEU A 23 -12.53 -20.58 -15.41
N SER A 24 -11.40 -20.12 -14.87
CA SER A 24 -10.08 -20.35 -15.47
C SER A 24 -9.68 -21.83 -15.53
N LYS A 25 -10.21 -22.67 -14.64
CA LYS A 25 -10.00 -24.13 -14.67
C LYS A 25 -10.80 -24.85 -15.75
N LYS A 26 -11.79 -24.20 -16.37
CA LYS A 26 -12.60 -24.79 -17.44
C LYS A 26 -11.86 -24.64 -18.78
N CYS A 27 -12.06 -25.60 -19.69
CA CYS A 27 -11.44 -25.62 -21.02
C CYS A 27 -12.02 -24.56 -22.01
N ASP A 28 -12.79 -23.58 -21.55
CA ASP A 28 -13.31 -22.50 -22.39
C ASP A 28 -12.32 -21.33 -22.43
N SER A 29 -11.52 -21.28 -23.49
CA SER A 29 -10.53 -20.23 -23.72
C SER A 29 -11.13 -18.82 -23.86
N SER A 30 -12.44 -18.71 -24.15
CA SER A 30 -13.10 -17.41 -24.26
C SER A 30 -13.32 -16.74 -22.89
N GLN A 31 -13.51 -17.55 -21.84
CA GLN A 31 -13.73 -17.10 -20.46
C GLN A 31 -12.47 -17.19 -19.58
N HIS A 32 -11.40 -17.80 -20.10
CA HIS A 32 -10.14 -17.94 -19.40
C HIS A 32 -9.50 -16.58 -19.11
N LYS A 33 -9.13 -16.37 -17.84
CA LYS A 33 -8.30 -15.27 -17.38
C LYS A 33 -7.10 -15.83 -16.63
N VAL A 34 -5.94 -15.22 -16.84
CA VAL A 34 -4.76 -15.46 -16.02
C VAL A 34 -4.95 -14.73 -14.70
N LEU A 35 -4.81 -15.44 -13.58
CA LEU A 35 -4.91 -14.83 -12.26
C LEU A 35 -3.53 -14.39 -11.79
N ALA A 36 -3.47 -13.18 -11.25
CA ALA A 36 -2.30 -12.59 -10.63
C ALA A 36 -2.68 -12.05 -9.25
N VAL A 37 -1.80 -12.20 -8.28
CA VAL A 37 -2.03 -11.81 -6.89
C VAL A 37 -0.80 -11.05 -6.37
N SER A 38 -0.97 -9.82 -5.90
CA SER A 38 0.14 -8.99 -5.39
C SER A 38 -0.07 -8.59 -3.93
N MET A 39 0.93 -8.83 -3.07
CA MET A 39 0.80 -8.69 -1.61
C MET A 39 1.33 -7.36 -1.10
N CYS A 40 0.52 -6.60 -0.36
CA CYS A 40 1.01 -5.47 0.41
C CYS A 40 1.93 -5.94 1.54
N PRO A 41 3.13 -5.35 1.73
CA PRO A 41 4.05 -5.76 2.79
C PRO A 41 3.45 -5.65 4.20
N GLN A 42 2.55 -4.68 4.44
CA GLN A 42 1.87 -4.48 5.74
C GLN A 42 0.85 -5.57 6.08
N SER A 43 0.51 -6.44 5.12
CA SER A 43 -0.31 -7.62 5.38
C SER A 43 0.51 -8.76 5.98
N LEU A 44 1.82 -8.84 5.72
CA LEU A 44 2.68 -9.96 6.13
C LEU A 44 2.77 -10.14 7.66
N PRO A 45 2.90 -9.08 8.49
CA PRO A 45 2.89 -9.24 9.95
C PRO A 45 1.62 -9.88 10.50
N TYR A 46 0.46 -9.63 9.86
CA TYR A 46 -0.80 -10.24 10.27
C TYR A 46 -0.77 -11.76 10.05
N PHE A 47 -0.30 -12.21 8.88
CA PHE A 47 -0.15 -13.64 8.61
C PHE A 47 0.89 -14.30 9.51
N ALA A 48 2.02 -13.63 9.74
CA ALA A 48 3.06 -14.11 10.66
C ALA A 48 2.52 -14.29 12.09
N ALA A 49 1.79 -13.29 12.60
CA ALA A 49 1.16 -13.37 13.91
C ALA A 49 0.09 -14.47 13.98
N LYS A 50 -0.79 -14.55 12.98
CA LYS A 50 -1.88 -15.54 12.94
C LYS A 50 -1.40 -16.98 12.85
N PHE A 51 -0.36 -17.23 12.05
CA PHE A 51 0.17 -18.59 11.88
C PHE A 51 1.33 -18.90 12.83
N SER A 52 1.72 -17.98 13.71
CA SER A 52 2.88 -18.12 14.60
C SER A 52 4.16 -18.48 13.84
N LEU A 53 4.41 -17.76 12.75
CA LEU A 53 5.53 -17.96 11.84
C LEU A 53 6.45 -16.73 11.83
N SER A 54 7.68 -16.91 11.34
CA SER A 54 8.49 -15.76 10.92
C SER A 54 7.81 -15.05 9.74
N VAL A 55 8.15 -13.79 9.48
CA VAL A 55 7.58 -13.04 8.34
C VAL A 55 7.89 -13.71 7.01
N THR A 56 9.12 -14.24 6.88
CA THR A 56 9.57 -14.98 5.71
C THR A 56 8.80 -16.30 5.55
N ASP A 57 8.54 -17.03 6.64
CA ASP A 57 7.74 -18.26 6.58
C ASP A 57 6.27 -17.98 6.27
N ALA A 58 5.73 -16.88 6.80
CA ALA A 58 4.38 -16.43 6.51
C ALA A 58 4.22 -16.04 5.03
N SER A 59 5.19 -15.32 4.45
CA SER A 59 5.18 -14.99 3.03
C SER A 59 5.29 -16.26 2.16
N ARG A 60 6.16 -17.21 2.51
CA ARG A 60 6.26 -18.52 1.83
C ARG A 60 4.95 -19.27 1.84
N ARG A 61 4.32 -19.39 3.01
CA ARG A 61 3.04 -20.10 3.16
C ARG A 61 1.94 -19.44 2.33
N LEU A 62 1.89 -18.11 2.33
CA LEU A 62 0.92 -17.33 1.58
C LEU A 62 1.13 -17.46 0.06
N TYR A 63 2.37 -17.28 -0.42
CA TYR A 63 2.71 -17.42 -1.83
C TYR A 63 2.49 -18.85 -2.31
N GLY A 64 2.86 -19.82 -1.50
CA GLY A 64 2.65 -21.23 -1.74
C GLY A 64 1.16 -21.59 -1.87
N PHE A 65 0.32 -21.07 -0.99
CA PHE A 65 -1.13 -21.23 -1.08
C PHE A 65 -1.67 -20.72 -2.43
N PHE A 66 -1.35 -19.48 -2.83
CA PHE A 66 -1.82 -18.97 -4.12
C PHE A 66 -1.23 -19.71 -5.33
N LYS A 67 0.05 -20.12 -5.27
CA LYS A 67 0.67 -20.94 -6.31
C LYS A 67 0.00 -22.30 -6.46
N SER A 68 -0.41 -22.95 -5.36
CA SER A 68 -1.18 -24.21 -5.42
C SER A 68 -2.55 -24.05 -6.09
N LEU A 69 -3.09 -22.82 -6.14
CA LEU A 69 -4.30 -22.49 -6.88
C LEU A 69 -4.04 -22.23 -8.37
N GLY A 70 -2.78 -22.22 -8.83
CA GLY A 70 -2.39 -21.91 -10.20
C GLY A 70 -2.32 -20.40 -10.49
N VAL A 71 -2.08 -19.58 -9.47
CA VAL A 71 -2.09 -18.12 -9.55
C VAL A 71 -0.66 -17.58 -9.60
N HIS A 72 -0.40 -16.58 -10.44
CA HIS A 72 0.86 -15.83 -10.41
C HIS A 72 0.91 -14.96 -9.16
N VAL A 73 2.05 -14.94 -8.47
CA VAL A 73 2.20 -14.22 -7.20
C VAL A 73 3.34 -13.23 -7.31
N PHE A 74 3.09 -12.00 -6.88
CA PHE A 74 4.05 -10.89 -6.85
C PHE A 74 4.14 -10.32 -5.43
N ASP A 75 5.36 -9.98 -4.99
CA ASP A 75 5.53 -9.01 -3.92
C ASP A 75 5.22 -7.60 -4.46
N MET A 76 4.97 -6.65 -3.56
CA MET A 76 4.76 -5.25 -3.93
C MET A 76 5.95 -4.35 -3.59
N GLU A 77 7.11 -4.89 -3.20
CA GLU A 77 8.26 -4.11 -2.74
C GLU A 77 8.65 -3.07 -3.77
N MET A 78 8.83 -3.51 -5.01
CA MET A 78 9.16 -2.64 -6.13
C MET A 78 8.09 -1.57 -6.40
N ALA A 79 6.82 -1.88 -6.24
CA ALA A 79 5.77 -0.86 -6.41
C ALA A 79 5.77 0.16 -5.27
N VAL A 80 6.19 -0.23 -4.07
CA VAL A 80 6.42 0.70 -2.96
C VAL A 80 7.64 1.57 -3.26
N ASP A 81 8.74 1.00 -3.75
CA ASP A 81 9.94 1.74 -4.18
C ASP A 81 9.58 2.85 -5.18
N PHE A 82 8.84 2.51 -6.25
CA PHE A 82 8.42 3.49 -7.27
C PHE A 82 7.56 4.59 -6.68
N SER A 83 6.60 4.24 -5.82
CA SER A 83 5.74 5.23 -5.18
C SER A 83 6.55 6.18 -4.29
N LEU A 84 7.53 5.65 -3.56
CA LEU A 84 8.39 6.40 -2.67
C LEU A 84 9.34 7.33 -3.43
N VAL A 85 10.04 6.82 -4.45
CA VAL A 85 11.00 7.59 -5.27
C VAL A 85 10.30 8.68 -6.08
N GLU A 86 9.12 8.41 -6.65
CA GLU A 86 8.36 9.45 -7.36
C GLU A 86 7.82 10.52 -6.40
N SER A 87 7.36 10.13 -5.20
CA SER A 87 6.97 11.08 -4.15
C SER A 87 8.15 11.94 -3.68
N GLN A 88 9.34 11.35 -3.59
CA GLN A 88 10.60 12.03 -3.28
C GLN A 88 10.95 13.08 -4.34
N LYS A 89 10.96 12.69 -5.62
CA LYS A 89 11.23 13.60 -6.74
C LYS A 89 10.25 14.78 -6.75
N GLU A 90 8.97 14.51 -6.54
CA GLU A 90 7.94 15.54 -6.46
C GLU A 90 8.15 16.47 -5.26
N SER A 91 8.45 15.95 -4.08
CA SER A 91 8.69 16.76 -2.87
C SER A 91 9.86 17.71 -3.06
N VAL A 92 10.98 17.21 -3.59
CA VAL A 92 12.16 18.04 -3.90
C VAL A 92 11.85 19.07 -4.98
N GLY A 93 11.11 18.69 -6.02
CA GLY A 93 10.67 19.59 -7.08
C GLY A 93 9.82 20.73 -6.54
N ARG A 94 8.80 20.42 -5.72
CA ARG A 94 7.92 21.41 -5.09
C ARG A 94 8.67 22.33 -4.13
N TYR A 95 9.62 21.79 -3.36
CA TYR A 95 10.44 22.59 -2.46
C TYR A 95 11.30 23.61 -3.22
N ARG A 96 11.98 23.18 -4.30
CA ARG A 96 12.86 24.04 -5.11
C ARG A 96 12.10 25.10 -5.90
N GLN A 97 10.87 24.80 -6.32
CA GLN A 97 10.02 25.70 -7.11
C GLN A 97 9.04 26.49 -6.24
N HIS A 98 9.15 26.42 -4.91
CA HIS A 98 8.20 27.06 -4.03
C HIS A 98 8.33 28.59 -4.09
N HIS A 99 7.22 29.26 -4.37
CA HIS A 99 7.08 30.71 -4.35
C HIS A 99 5.76 31.08 -3.67
N GLU A 100 5.72 32.24 -2.99
CA GLU A 100 4.54 32.68 -2.21
C GLU A 100 3.28 32.88 -3.08
N GLU A 101 3.45 33.19 -4.36
CA GLU A 101 2.36 33.42 -5.32
C GLU A 101 1.69 32.12 -5.82
N GLU A 102 2.41 31.00 -5.79
CA GLU A 102 1.90 29.66 -6.13
C GLU A 102 2.26 28.66 -5.03
N PRO A 103 1.51 28.63 -3.91
CA PRO A 103 1.82 27.75 -2.79
C PRO A 103 1.61 26.28 -3.17
N ARG A 104 2.71 25.57 -3.38
CA ARG A 104 2.76 24.10 -3.58
C ARG A 104 3.11 23.32 -2.31
N LEU A 105 3.40 24.04 -1.23
CA LEU A 105 3.71 23.48 0.09
C LEU A 105 2.62 23.83 1.11
N PRO A 106 2.31 22.93 2.05
CA PRO A 106 2.96 21.64 2.26
C PRO A 106 2.59 20.63 1.16
N MET A 107 3.48 19.68 0.90
CA MET A 107 3.12 18.49 0.14
C MET A 107 2.47 17.47 1.08
N LEU A 108 1.33 16.92 0.66
CA LEU A 108 0.53 15.98 1.44
C LEU A 108 0.58 14.63 0.73
N THR A 109 0.83 13.55 1.47
CA THR A 109 0.85 12.21 0.87
C THR A 109 -0.51 11.80 0.30
N SER A 110 -0.51 10.98 -0.75
CA SER A 110 -1.70 10.47 -1.46
C SER A 110 -1.89 8.95 -1.33
N THR A 111 -1.04 8.26 -0.56
CA THR A 111 -0.97 6.78 -0.55
C THR A 111 -2.06 6.11 0.29
N CYS A 112 -2.69 6.86 1.21
CA CYS A 112 -3.80 6.43 2.03
C CYS A 112 -5.15 6.78 1.37
N PRO A 113 -5.95 5.79 0.91
CA PRO A 113 -7.19 6.09 0.18
C PRO A 113 -8.26 6.71 1.06
N GLY A 114 -8.33 6.34 2.34
CA GLY A 114 -9.24 6.96 3.30
C GLY A 114 -8.97 8.46 3.47
N TRP A 115 -7.71 8.87 3.43
CA TRP A 115 -7.31 10.28 3.42
C TRP A 115 -7.70 10.96 2.11
N VAL A 116 -7.31 10.39 0.97
CA VAL A 116 -7.63 10.97 -0.36
C VAL A 116 -9.13 11.12 -0.55
N HIS A 117 -9.93 10.11 -0.20
CA HIS A 117 -11.39 10.17 -0.29
C HIS A 117 -11.96 11.26 0.62
N THR A 118 -11.48 11.38 1.86
CA THR A 118 -11.95 12.42 2.79
C THR A 118 -11.56 13.83 2.32
N HIS A 119 -10.35 13.98 1.78
CA HIS A 119 -9.88 15.23 1.20
C HIS A 119 -10.73 15.66 0.01
N SER A 120 -11.01 14.74 -0.92
CA SER A 120 -11.88 14.99 -2.08
C SER A 120 -13.32 15.32 -1.66
N ALA A 121 -13.87 14.61 -0.68
CA ALA A 121 -15.23 14.86 -0.17
C ALA A 121 -15.36 16.19 0.58
N ALA A 122 -14.28 16.71 1.16
CA ALA A 122 -14.26 18.01 1.81
C ALA A 122 -14.37 19.19 0.82
N GLY A 123 -14.41 18.90 -0.49
CA GLY A 123 -14.58 19.89 -1.54
C GLY A 123 -13.47 20.93 -1.54
N SER A 124 -12.24 20.55 -1.15
CA SER A 124 -11.06 21.42 -1.23
C SER A 124 -10.65 21.49 -2.71
N PRO A 125 -10.97 22.57 -3.45
CA PRO A 125 -10.72 22.65 -4.89
C PRO A 125 -9.23 22.79 -5.21
N HIS A 126 -8.39 22.99 -4.19
CA HIS A 126 -6.95 23.09 -4.33
C HIS A 126 -6.32 21.71 -4.10
N HIS A 127 -6.08 20.98 -5.19
CA HIS A 127 -5.19 19.82 -5.26
C HIS A 127 -3.66 20.15 -5.30
N PRO A 128 -3.14 21.40 -5.27
CA PRO A 128 -1.70 21.61 -5.51
C PRO A 128 -0.85 21.05 -4.38
N HIS A 129 -1.46 20.72 -3.22
CA HIS A 129 -0.78 20.14 -2.08
C HIS A 129 -0.76 18.61 -2.09
N LEU A 130 -1.74 17.93 -2.68
CA LEU A 130 -1.75 16.46 -2.68
C LEU A 130 -0.69 15.91 -3.66
N CYS A 131 0.09 14.94 -3.21
CA CYS A 131 1.07 14.21 -4.01
C CYS A 131 0.41 13.62 -5.27
N THR A 132 1.07 13.77 -6.41
CA THR A 132 0.62 13.27 -7.71
C THR A 132 1.20 11.91 -8.05
N ALA A 133 2.22 11.44 -7.33
CA ALA A 133 2.71 10.08 -7.45
C ALA A 133 1.58 9.07 -7.17
N LYS A 134 1.53 8.02 -7.99
CA LYS A 134 0.61 6.89 -7.80
C LYS A 134 0.90 6.19 -6.47
N SER A 135 -0.12 5.60 -5.86
CA SER A 135 0.08 4.72 -4.71
C SER A 135 0.78 3.41 -5.13
N PRO A 136 1.37 2.64 -4.19
CA PRO A 136 1.94 1.33 -4.50
C PRO A 136 0.95 0.37 -5.18
N GLN A 137 -0.34 0.44 -4.83
CA GLN A 137 -1.38 -0.38 -5.47
C GLN A 137 -1.58 0.02 -6.94
N GLN A 138 -1.66 1.31 -7.23
CA GLN A 138 -1.80 1.84 -8.59
C GLN A 138 -0.56 1.57 -9.45
N PHE A 139 0.64 1.69 -8.86
CA PHE A 139 1.90 1.32 -9.51
C PHE A 139 1.92 -0.18 -9.84
N MET A 140 1.64 -1.04 -8.87
CA MET A 140 1.58 -2.48 -9.10
C MET A 140 0.51 -2.85 -10.14
N GLY A 141 -0.64 -2.20 -10.11
CA GLY A 141 -1.67 -2.33 -11.12
C GLY A 141 -1.14 -2.02 -12.52
N SER A 142 -0.37 -0.94 -12.67
CA SER A 142 0.27 -0.56 -13.94
C SER A 142 1.34 -1.58 -14.35
N LEU A 143 2.17 -2.04 -13.42
CA LEU A 143 3.22 -3.03 -13.66
C LEU A 143 2.63 -4.36 -14.16
N VAL A 144 1.58 -4.86 -13.51
CA VAL A 144 0.93 -6.12 -13.89
C VAL A 144 0.15 -5.98 -15.20
N LYS A 145 -0.58 -4.88 -15.38
CA LYS A 145 -1.46 -4.69 -16.54
C LYS A 145 -0.74 -4.23 -17.81
N ASP A 146 0.47 -3.70 -17.69
CA ASP A 146 1.25 -3.22 -18.83
C ASP A 146 2.56 -4.00 -19.02
N TYR A 147 3.47 -3.96 -18.04
CA TYR A 147 4.77 -4.60 -18.19
C TYR A 147 4.67 -6.14 -18.24
N PHE A 148 3.98 -6.75 -17.26
CA PHE A 148 3.85 -8.20 -17.20
C PHE A 148 2.99 -8.77 -18.35
N THR A 149 1.93 -8.07 -18.77
CA THR A 149 1.09 -8.50 -19.91
C THR A 149 1.87 -8.48 -21.22
N ARG A 150 2.67 -7.44 -21.48
CA ARG A 150 3.58 -7.38 -22.64
C ARG A 150 4.57 -8.54 -22.63
N TRP A 151 5.18 -8.81 -21.47
CA TRP A 151 6.13 -9.92 -21.32
C TRP A 151 5.48 -11.29 -21.58
N GLN A 152 4.24 -11.48 -21.13
CA GLN A 152 3.46 -12.70 -21.35
C GLN A 152 2.78 -12.76 -22.74
N ASN A 153 2.90 -11.72 -23.55
CA ASN A 153 2.13 -11.55 -24.80
C ASN A 153 0.60 -11.74 -24.59
N LEU A 154 0.08 -11.15 -23.51
CA LEU A 154 -1.34 -11.16 -23.15
C LEU A 154 -1.92 -9.75 -23.27
N SER A 155 -3.22 -9.65 -23.54
CA SER A 155 -3.93 -8.37 -23.43
C SER A 155 -4.30 -8.07 -21.96
N PRO A 156 -4.34 -6.79 -21.55
CA PRO A 156 -4.62 -6.43 -20.16
C PRO A 156 -5.95 -6.97 -19.61
N ASP A 157 -6.97 -7.12 -20.44
CA ASP A 157 -8.29 -7.66 -20.08
C ASP A 157 -8.29 -9.16 -19.76
N LYS A 158 -7.24 -9.89 -20.19
CA LYS A 158 -7.05 -11.32 -19.92
C LYS A 158 -6.41 -11.61 -18.57
N ILE A 159 -5.96 -10.58 -17.84
CA ILE A 159 -5.44 -10.75 -16.48
C ILE A 159 -6.50 -10.33 -15.46
N PHE A 160 -6.77 -11.19 -14.49
CA PHE A 160 -7.52 -10.86 -13.29
C PHE A 160 -6.53 -10.66 -12.13
N HIS A 161 -6.21 -9.39 -11.88
CA HIS A 161 -5.22 -9.01 -10.88
C HIS A 161 -5.90 -8.69 -9.53
N VAL A 162 -5.45 -9.38 -8.49
CA VAL A 162 -5.94 -9.25 -7.12
C VAL A 162 -4.85 -8.63 -6.25
N ILE A 163 -5.22 -7.66 -5.43
CA ILE A 163 -4.33 -7.14 -4.38
C ILE A 163 -4.77 -7.71 -3.05
N VAL A 164 -3.83 -8.19 -2.22
CA VAL A 164 -4.12 -8.44 -0.80
C VAL A 164 -3.59 -7.29 0.03
N ALA A 165 -4.49 -6.65 0.76
CA ALA A 165 -4.23 -5.41 1.46
C ALA A 165 -4.68 -5.46 2.92
N PRO A 166 -4.07 -4.64 3.80
CA PRO A 166 -4.46 -4.57 5.21
C PRO A 166 -5.76 -3.78 5.44
N CYS A 167 -6.32 -3.12 4.42
CA CYS A 167 -7.37 -2.12 4.60
C CYS A 167 -8.49 -2.23 3.56
N TYR A 168 -9.73 -2.05 3.99
CA TYR A 168 -10.90 -1.95 3.10
C TYR A 168 -10.85 -0.74 2.17
N ASP A 169 -10.22 0.37 2.56
CA ASP A 169 -10.15 1.57 1.72
C ASP A 169 -9.34 1.33 0.43
N LYS A 170 -8.50 0.28 0.38
CA LYS A 170 -7.82 -0.15 -0.84
C LYS A 170 -8.77 -0.74 -1.89
N LYS A 171 -9.90 -1.33 -1.46
CA LYS A 171 -11.02 -1.70 -2.36
C LYS A 171 -11.61 -0.46 -3.02
N LEU A 172 -11.73 0.65 -2.27
CA LEU A 172 -12.24 1.91 -2.81
C LEU A 172 -11.24 2.54 -3.78
N GLU A 173 -9.95 2.50 -3.47
CA GLU A 173 -8.89 2.98 -4.38
C GLU A 173 -8.97 2.26 -5.75
N ALA A 174 -9.08 0.94 -5.76
CA ALA A 174 -9.21 0.15 -6.99
C ALA A 174 -10.46 0.51 -7.81
N LEU A 175 -11.53 0.99 -7.15
CA LEU A 175 -12.75 1.41 -7.83
C LEU A 175 -12.66 2.79 -8.45
N LEU A 176 -11.92 3.68 -7.79
CA LEU A 176 -11.76 5.09 -8.13
C LEU A 176 -10.54 5.37 -9.01
N GLU A 177 -9.78 4.34 -9.42
CA GLU A 177 -8.77 4.50 -10.46
C GLU A 177 -9.39 5.17 -11.70
N ASP A 178 -8.76 6.24 -12.16
CA ASP A 178 -9.22 7.06 -13.29
C ASP A 178 -9.00 6.31 -14.61
N VAL A 179 -9.85 5.32 -14.84
CA VAL A 179 -9.85 4.47 -16.03
C VAL A 179 -11.17 4.71 -16.76
N PRO A 180 -11.14 5.12 -18.04
CA PRO A 180 -12.35 5.34 -18.84
C PRO A 180 -13.29 4.14 -18.80
N THR A 181 -14.61 4.41 -18.85
CA THR A 181 -15.57 3.34 -18.61
C THR A 181 -15.48 2.16 -19.58
N ALA A 182 -15.09 2.43 -20.83
CA ALA A 182 -14.86 1.40 -21.84
C ALA A 182 -13.67 0.46 -21.54
N LEU A 183 -12.78 0.84 -20.62
CA LEU A 183 -11.54 0.12 -20.29
C LEU A 183 -11.55 -0.45 -18.86
N HIS A 184 -12.72 -0.62 -18.23
CA HIS A 184 -12.82 -1.18 -16.87
C HIS A 184 -12.09 -2.54 -16.71
N SER A 185 -12.03 -3.36 -17.76
CA SER A 185 -11.26 -4.61 -17.76
C SER A 185 -9.73 -4.41 -17.66
N SER A 186 -9.26 -3.20 -17.91
CA SER A 186 -7.86 -2.76 -17.88
C SER A 186 -7.49 -2.01 -16.60
N ARG A 187 -8.39 -1.93 -15.60
CA ARG A 187 -8.07 -1.41 -14.27
C ARG A 187 -6.87 -2.13 -13.68
N GLY A 188 -6.04 -1.41 -12.92
CA GLY A 188 -4.82 -1.91 -12.30
C GLY A 188 -5.11 -3.11 -11.40
N ALA A 189 -5.98 -2.92 -10.41
CA ALA A 189 -6.52 -3.98 -9.58
C ALA A 189 -7.97 -4.32 -9.97
N ALA A 190 -8.23 -5.57 -10.32
CA ALA A 190 -9.59 -6.05 -10.62
C ALA A 190 -10.39 -6.35 -9.34
N CYS A 191 -9.69 -6.76 -8.28
CA CYS A 191 -10.25 -7.06 -6.97
C CYS A 191 -9.22 -6.76 -5.89
N VAL A 192 -9.66 -6.27 -4.74
CA VAL A 192 -8.83 -6.23 -3.53
C VAL A 192 -9.46 -7.14 -2.48
N LEU A 193 -8.66 -8.03 -1.92
CA LEU A 193 -9.02 -8.89 -0.80
C LEU A 193 -8.24 -8.43 0.43
N THR A 194 -8.90 -8.45 1.59
CA THR A 194 -8.24 -8.07 2.84
C THR A 194 -7.43 -9.22 3.42
N SER A 195 -6.41 -8.93 4.23
CA SER A 195 -5.62 -9.97 4.90
C SER A 195 -6.51 -10.94 5.69
N GLY A 196 -7.55 -10.43 6.36
CA GLY A 196 -8.53 -11.24 7.09
C GLY A 196 -9.36 -12.17 6.20
N GLU A 197 -9.84 -11.67 5.05
CA GLU A 197 -10.54 -12.49 4.05
C GLU A 197 -9.64 -13.63 3.53
N ILE A 198 -8.34 -13.39 3.38
CA ILE A 198 -7.39 -14.43 2.96
C ILE A 198 -7.13 -15.46 4.06
N VAL A 199 -6.98 -15.05 5.32
CA VAL A 199 -6.83 -16.00 6.43
C VAL A 199 -8.05 -16.94 6.51
N GLN A 200 -9.27 -16.41 6.36
CA GLN A 200 -10.48 -17.22 6.38
C GLN A 200 -10.48 -18.32 5.31
N ILE A 201 -10.03 -18.02 4.08
CA ILE A 201 -9.98 -19.04 3.01
C ILE A 201 -8.83 -20.04 3.22
N MET A 202 -7.70 -19.60 3.78
CA MET A 202 -6.58 -20.50 4.10
C MET A 202 -6.95 -21.47 5.23
N GLU A 203 -7.63 -21.00 6.27
CA GLU A 203 -8.10 -21.85 7.38
C GLU A 203 -9.12 -22.89 6.91
N GLN A 204 -10.03 -22.51 6.02
CA GLN A 204 -10.99 -23.44 5.40
C GLN A 204 -10.30 -24.49 4.53
N ASP A 205 -9.28 -24.10 3.76
CA ASP A 205 -8.51 -25.03 2.94
C ASP A 205 -7.70 -26.01 3.79
N LEU A 206 -7.04 -25.52 4.85
CA LEU A 206 -6.29 -26.35 5.82
C LEU A 206 -7.18 -27.36 6.54
N ALA A 207 -8.41 -26.97 6.90
CA ALA A 207 -9.38 -27.88 7.51
C ALA A 207 -9.87 -28.97 6.52
N SER A 208 -9.81 -28.68 5.21
CA SER A 208 -10.28 -29.57 4.15
C SER A 208 -9.17 -30.46 3.58
N ASN A 209 -7.92 -29.97 3.55
CA ASN A 209 -6.74 -30.63 3.01
C ASN A 209 -5.76 -30.95 4.15
N ASN A 210 -5.75 -32.21 4.62
CA ASN A 210 -4.80 -32.73 5.63
C ASN A 210 -3.32 -32.75 5.17
N ALA A 211 -3.01 -32.22 3.98
CA ALA A 211 -1.64 -32.16 3.50
C ALA A 211 -0.89 -31.06 4.25
N ALA A 212 0.26 -31.40 4.85
CA ALA A 212 1.17 -30.42 5.40
C ALA A 212 1.59 -29.47 4.27
N VAL A 213 0.99 -28.29 4.27
CA VAL A 213 1.19 -27.22 3.29
C VAL A 213 2.71 -26.92 3.17
N ASP A 214 3.47 -27.12 4.26
CA ASP A 214 4.92 -27.03 4.35
C ASP A 214 5.71 -27.92 3.35
N THR A 215 5.18 -29.08 2.96
CA THR A 215 5.88 -30.01 2.05
C THR A 215 5.89 -29.55 0.59
N LEU A 216 5.06 -28.57 0.22
CA LEU A 216 4.92 -28.07 -1.16
C LEU A 216 5.89 -26.94 -1.51
N PHE A 217 6.71 -26.47 -0.56
CA PHE A 217 7.39 -25.16 -0.67
C PHE A 217 8.91 -25.21 -0.64
N GLY A 218 9.52 -26.41 -0.64
CA GLY A 218 10.96 -26.60 -0.46
C GLY A 218 11.89 -25.97 -1.51
N ASP A 219 11.37 -25.60 -2.69
CA ASP A 219 12.17 -25.16 -3.85
C ASP A 219 12.05 -23.66 -4.19
N MET A 220 11.38 -22.84 -3.37
CA MET A 220 11.32 -21.39 -3.64
C MET A 220 12.66 -20.72 -3.30
N LYS A 221 13.45 -20.38 -4.32
CA LYS A 221 14.66 -19.55 -4.19
C LYS A 221 14.33 -18.17 -3.62
N GLU A 222 15.18 -17.76 -2.69
CA GLU A 222 14.94 -16.77 -1.63
C GLU A 222 15.02 -15.31 -2.07
N GLU A 223 14.17 -14.47 -1.48
CA GLU A 223 14.55 -13.13 -1.03
C GLU A 223 13.98 -12.92 0.38
N GLU A 224 14.80 -12.38 1.28
CA GLU A 224 14.36 -11.98 2.62
C GLU A 224 13.30 -10.88 2.50
N VAL A 225 12.22 -10.95 3.28
CA VAL A 225 11.21 -9.88 3.26
C VAL A 225 11.85 -8.59 3.76
N ARG A 226 11.72 -7.51 2.99
CA ARG A 226 12.27 -6.20 3.31
C ARG A 226 11.17 -5.17 3.46
N LEU A 227 11.49 -4.12 4.19
CA LEU A 227 10.64 -2.95 4.36
C LEU A 227 11.44 -1.66 4.22
N HIS A 228 10.70 -0.56 4.21
CA HIS A 228 11.22 0.78 4.30
C HIS A 228 11.16 1.32 5.72
N GLU A 229 12.00 2.31 6.02
CA GLU A 229 12.01 2.95 7.33
C GLU A 229 10.68 3.66 7.60
N GLY A 230 9.88 3.08 8.48
CA GLY A 230 8.63 3.63 8.94
C GLY A 230 8.19 2.87 10.18
N ALA A 231 7.41 3.51 11.05
CA ALA A 231 6.87 2.81 12.22
C ALA A 231 5.77 1.83 11.80
N SER A 232 4.78 2.33 11.07
CA SER A 232 3.59 1.58 10.65
C SER A 232 3.06 2.06 9.28
N SER A 233 3.82 2.89 8.57
CA SER A 233 3.62 3.36 7.20
C SER A 233 4.72 2.81 6.29
N ASP A 234 4.64 3.04 4.96
CA ASP A 234 5.76 2.76 4.04
C ASP A 234 6.95 3.74 4.20
N GLY A 235 6.91 4.67 5.16
CA GLY A 235 8.06 5.50 5.49
C GLY A 235 8.24 6.78 4.68
N TYR A 236 7.18 7.30 4.04
CA TYR A 236 7.29 8.48 3.16
C TYR A 236 7.91 9.68 3.87
N LEU A 237 7.49 9.96 5.12
CA LEU A 237 8.07 11.06 5.89
C LEU A 237 9.57 10.88 6.09
N ALA A 238 9.99 9.71 6.58
CA ALA A 238 11.38 9.45 6.93
C ALA A 238 12.29 9.52 5.70
N HIS A 239 11.90 8.84 4.62
CA HIS A 239 12.65 8.79 3.37
C HIS A 239 12.76 10.14 2.68
N ILE A 240 11.69 10.93 2.63
CA ILE A 240 11.74 12.27 2.03
C ILE A 240 12.56 13.21 2.91
N PHE A 241 12.45 13.12 4.23
CA PHE A 241 13.24 13.95 5.15
C PHE A 241 14.75 13.73 4.99
N ARG A 242 15.18 12.46 4.85
CA ARG A 242 16.59 12.09 4.64
C ARG A 242 17.19 12.64 3.34
N LEU A 243 16.38 12.97 2.33
CA LEU A 243 16.88 13.62 1.11
C LEU A 243 17.42 15.02 1.38
N PHE A 244 16.86 15.72 2.37
CA PHE A 244 17.29 17.06 2.74
C PHE A 244 18.45 17.07 3.74
N ASN A 245 18.65 15.96 4.48
CA ASN A 245 19.80 15.78 5.34
C ASN A 245 20.22 14.30 5.42
N LYS A 246 21.29 13.97 4.68
CA LYS A 246 21.82 12.60 4.58
C LYS A 246 22.54 12.13 5.85
N ASP A 247 22.98 13.05 6.70
CA ASP A 247 23.74 12.76 7.92
C ASP A 247 22.83 12.53 9.14
N VAL A 248 21.51 12.52 8.96
CA VAL A 248 20.56 12.25 10.05
C VAL A 248 20.64 10.78 10.43
N GLY A 249 21.08 10.50 11.66
CA GLY A 249 21.01 9.16 12.24
C GLY A 249 19.57 8.73 12.49
N VAL A 250 19.03 9.08 13.67
CA VAL A 250 17.67 8.74 14.11
C VAL A 250 16.77 9.97 14.05
N LEU A 251 15.60 9.85 13.42
CA LEU A 251 14.60 10.92 13.40
C LEU A 251 13.98 11.10 14.78
N THR A 252 13.98 12.34 15.28
CA THR A 252 13.35 12.67 16.56
C THR A 252 11.95 13.22 16.30
N TYR A 253 10.94 12.48 16.78
CA TYR A 253 9.53 12.86 16.66
C TYR A 253 9.06 13.60 17.90
N ARG A 254 8.57 14.82 17.72
CA ARG A 254 7.93 15.61 18.78
C ARG A 254 6.42 15.49 18.68
N THR A 255 5.78 15.02 19.73
CA THR A 255 4.31 15.01 19.83
C THR A 255 3.75 16.44 19.79
N LEU A 256 2.82 16.69 18.87
CA LEU A 256 2.11 17.97 18.77
C LEU A 256 0.85 17.96 19.63
N ARG A 257 -0.22 17.32 19.14
CA ARG A 257 -1.55 17.33 19.79
C ARG A 257 -1.85 16.03 20.54
N ASN A 258 -1.38 14.91 20.01
CA ASN A 258 -1.57 13.56 20.52
C ASN A 258 -0.51 12.65 19.92
N LYS A 259 -0.38 11.43 20.44
CA LYS A 259 0.65 10.47 20.02
C LYS A 259 0.67 10.17 18.51
N ASP A 260 -0.46 10.32 17.83
CA ASP A 260 -0.63 10.03 16.40
C ASP A 260 -0.52 11.32 15.55
N PHE A 261 -0.10 12.44 16.15
CA PHE A 261 0.21 13.69 15.47
C PHE A 261 1.56 14.23 15.94
N GLN A 262 2.59 14.00 15.13
CA GLN A 262 3.98 14.24 15.48
C GLN A 262 4.67 15.15 14.45
N GLU A 263 5.69 15.87 14.90
CA GLU A 263 6.53 16.78 14.12
C GLU A 263 7.96 16.24 14.06
N VAL A 264 8.61 16.43 12.91
CA VAL A 264 10.04 16.24 12.73
C VAL A 264 10.63 17.50 12.11
N THR A 265 11.64 18.08 12.76
CA THR A 265 12.31 19.31 12.30
C THR A 265 13.75 19.03 11.86
N LEU A 266 14.18 19.73 10.81
CA LEU A 266 15.60 19.85 10.46
C LEU A 266 16.09 21.19 10.99
N GLU A 267 17.01 21.17 11.95
CA GLU A 267 17.57 22.38 12.55
C GLU A 267 19.06 22.52 12.20
N ARG A 268 19.49 23.73 11.88
CA ARG A 268 20.90 24.10 11.67
C ARG A 268 21.16 25.45 12.31
N ASP A 269 22.21 25.55 13.12
CA ASP A 269 22.60 26.79 13.81
C ASP A 269 21.47 27.45 14.64
N GLY A 270 20.54 26.65 15.16
CA GLY A 270 19.38 27.11 15.94
C GLY A 270 18.18 27.56 15.10
N GLU A 271 18.26 27.47 13.77
CA GLU A 271 17.16 27.77 12.86
C GLU A 271 16.50 26.49 12.33
N VAL A 272 15.16 26.48 12.30
CA VAL A 272 14.37 25.39 11.71
C VAL A 272 14.34 25.58 10.18
N LEU A 273 15.09 24.75 9.47
CA LEU A 273 15.18 24.76 8.01
C LEU A 273 14.02 23.98 7.35
N LEU A 274 13.59 22.89 7.96
CA LEU A 274 12.45 22.09 7.49
C LEU A 274 11.59 21.64 8.66
N ARG A 275 10.30 21.52 8.37
CA ARG A 275 9.28 21.02 9.28
C ARG A 275 8.39 20.05 8.54
N PHE A 276 8.37 18.81 9.01
CA PHE A 276 7.56 17.71 8.50
C PHE A 276 6.61 17.25 9.60
N GLU A 277 5.43 16.77 9.22
CA GLU A 277 4.43 16.30 10.17
C GLU A 277 3.89 14.92 9.78
N ALA A 278 3.71 14.04 10.75
CA ALA A 278 2.96 12.80 10.62
C ALA A 278 1.61 12.97 11.31
N ALA A 279 0.51 12.84 10.56
CA ALA A 279 -0.86 13.01 11.03
C ALA A 279 -1.67 11.73 10.75
N TYR A 280 -1.72 10.84 11.73
CA TYR A 280 -2.38 9.54 11.59
C TYR A 280 -3.71 9.51 12.33
N GLY A 281 -4.70 8.81 11.76
CA GLY A 281 -6.03 8.68 12.32
C GLY A 281 -7.02 9.77 11.85
N PHE A 282 -8.28 9.36 11.71
CA PHE A 282 -9.36 10.24 11.23
C PHE A 282 -9.55 11.53 12.05
N ARG A 283 -9.25 11.49 13.35
CA ARG A 283 -9.27 12.67 14.22
C ARG A 283 -8.27 13.74 13.75
N ASN A 284 -7.10 13.34 13.29
CA ASN A 284 -6.04 14.24 12.85
C ASN A 284 -6.26 14.72 11.41
N ILE A 285 -6.89 13.91 10.54
CA ILE A 285 -7.34 14.33 9.20
C ILE A 285 -8.15 15.63 9.25
N GLN A 286 -9.10 15.75 10.18
CA GLN A 286 -9.92 16.96 10.34
C GLN A 286 -9.09 18.20 10.72
N VAL A 287 -7.97 18.01 11.42
CA VAL A 287 -7.05 19.10 11.75
C VAL A 287 -6.26 19.51 10.51
N VAL A 288 -5.73 18.55 9.77
CA VAL A 288 -5.00 18.82 8.51
C VAL A 288 -5.89 19.58 7.52
N LEU A 289 -7.14 19.15 7.31
CA LEU A 289 -8.09 19.84 6.42
C LEU A 289 -8.40 21.28 6.84
N LYS A 290 -8.42 21.56 8.15
CA LYS A 290 -8.61 22.92 8.65
C LYS A 290 -7.36 23.77 8.43
N LEU A 291 -6.19 23.22 8.77
CA LEU A 291 -4.91 23.90 8.63
C LEU A 291 -4.56 24.20 7.16
N GLN A 292 -5.01 23.39 6.21
CA GLN A 292 -4.88 23.66 4.78
C GLN A 292 -5.61 24.93 4.31
N ARG A 293 -6.67 25.35 5.00
CA ARG A 293 -7.40 26.58 4.68
C ARG A 293 -6.67 27.82 5.20
N ASP A 294 -5.76 27.64 6.14
CA ASP A 294 -4.95 28.68 6.76
C ASP A 294 -3.47 28.56 6.31
N LYS A 295 -2.56 29.36 6.85
CA LYS A 295 -1.12 29.19 6.62
C LYS A 295 -0.60 27.96 7.38
N PHE A 296 -0.19 26.94 6.64
CA PHE A 296 0.45 25.75 7.19
C PHE A 296 1.96 25.99 7.33
N PRO A 297 2.54 26.00 8.54
CA PRO A 297 3.95 26.34 8.72
C PRO A 297 4.86 25.12 8.54
N CYS A 298 4.54 24.21 7.62
CA CYS A 298 5.30 22.99 7.36
C CYS A 298 5.48 22.76 5.85
N HIS A 299 6.40 21.87 5.49
CA HIS A 299 6.78 21.60 4.12
C HIS A 299 6.20 20.27 3.60
N PHE A 300 5.93 19.33 4.51
CA PHE A 300 5.45 18.00 4.17
C PHE A 300 4.58 17.43 5.28
N VAL A 301 3.49 16.76 4.91
CA VAL A 301 2.61 16.03 5.85
C VAL A 301 2.34 14.63 5.33
N GLU A 302 2.72 13.62 6.11
CA GLU A 302 2.26 12.25 5.90
C GLU A 302 0.92 12.05 6.62
N VAL A 303 -0.12 11.70 5.86
CA VAL A 303 -1.48 11.60 6.37
C VAL A 303 -2.03 10.19 6.16
N LEU A 304 -2.43 9.55 7.26
CA LEU A 304 -3.07 8.23 7.25
C LEU A 304 -4.44 8.30 7.95
N ALA A 305 -5.43 7.58 7.43
CA ALA A 305 -6.77 7.52 8.03
C ALA A 305 -6.84 6.65 9.30
N CYS A 306 -5.95 5.67 9.41
CA CYS A 306 -5.73 4.85 10.60
C CYS A 306 -4.48 5.36 11.37
N THR A 307 -4.23 4.86 12.58
CA THR A 307 -3.00 5.17 13.34
C THR A 307 -1.72 4.56 12.73
N GLY A 308 -1.88 3.86 11.61
CA GLY A 308 -0.87 3.12 10.86
C GLY A 308 -1.55 2.18 9.88
N CYS A 309 -0.84 1.72 8.85
CA CYS A 309 -1.35 0.73 7.90
C CYS A 309 -1.56 -0.65 8.55
N LEU A 310 -0.78 -0.99 9.58
CA LEU A 310 -0.96 -2.23 10.36
C LEU A 310 -2.32 -2.28 11.07
N SER A 311 -2.83 -1.12 11.49
CA SER A 311 -4.16 -0.95 12.12
C SER A 311 -5.30 -0.88 11.11
N GLY A 312 -5.07 -1.25 9.85
CA GLY A 312 -6.09 -1.28 8.81
C GLY A 312 -7.23 -2.23 9.19
N ARG A 313 -8.48 -1.80 8.97
CA ARG A 313 -9.66 -2.60 9.36
C ARG A 313 -9.82 -3.91 8.58
N GLY A 314 -9.04 -4.14 7.52
CA GLY A 314 -9.03 -5.41 6.80
C GLY A 314 -8.25 -6.52 7.51
N GLN A 315 -7.67 -6.23 8.66
CA GLN A 315 -6.90 -7.18 9.45
C GLN A 315 -7.04 -6.89 10.95
N ALA A 316 -6.61 -7.84 11.77
CA ALA A 316 -6.60 -7.74 13.23
C ALA A 316 -7.91 -7.20 13.85
N GLN A 317 -9.06 -7.67 13.36
CA GLN A 317 -10.34 -7.42 14.01
C GLN A 317 -10.71 -8.58 14.94
N ALA A 318 -11.25 -8.23 16.10
CA ALA A 318 -11.90 -9.16 17.02
C ALA A 318 -13.32 -9.49 16.52
N GLU A 319 -13.96 -10.50 17.13
CA GLU A 319 -15.31 -10.96 16.75
C GLU A 319 -16.39 -9.87 16.88
N ASP A 320 -16.16 -8.87 17.72
CA ASP A 320 -17.03 -7.71 17.94
C ASP A 320 -16.70 -6.53 17.01
N GLU A 321 -15.94 -6.78 15.94
CA GLU A 321 -15.46 -5.81 14.93
C GLU A 321 -14.53 -4.70 15.48
N HIS A 322 -14.12 -4.78 16.75
CA HIS A 322 -13.12 -3.88 17.32
C HIS A 322 -11.71 -4.32 16.95
N ALA A 323 -10.74 -3.41 17.03
CA ALA A 323 -9.34 -3.75 16.80
C ALA A 323 -8.84 -4.71 17.90
N ASP A 324 -8.33 -5.86 17.50
CA ASP A 324 -7.64 -6.79 18.38
C ASP A 324 -6.29 -6.19 18.78
N ARG A 325 -6.27 -5.55 19.95
CA ARG A 325 -5.09 -4.80 20.43
C ARG A 325 -3.91 -5.72 20.74
N ALA A 326 -4.16 -6.96 21.15
CA ALA A 326 -3.10 -7.91 21.45
C ALA A 326 -2.41 -8.36 20.15
N LEU A 327 -3.21 -8.68 19.15
CA LEU A 327 -2.71 -9.04 17.82
C LEU A 327 -2.00 -7.86 17.14
N LEU A 328 -2.54 -6.65 17.24
CA LEU A 328 -1.89 -5.46 16.68
C LEU A 328 -0.52 -5.21 17.33
N TRP A 329 -0.40 -5.34 18.65
CA TRP A 329 0.88 -5.21 19.35
C TRP A 329 1.90 -6.25 18.86
N GLN A 330 1.46 -7.50 18.66
CA GLN A 330 2.31 -8.55 18.12
C GLN A 330 2.76 -8.21 16.69
N MET A 331 1.85 -7.72 15.84
CA MET A 331 2.16 -7.31 14.48
C MET A 331 3.15 -6.14 14.44
N GLU A 332 3.03 -5.16 15.34
CA GLU A 332 3.97 -4.04 15.46
C GLU A 332 5.38 -4.54 15.81
N GLY A 333 5.49 -5.48 16.77
CA GLY A 333 6.77 -6.09 17.13
C GLY A 333 7.39 -6.90 15.98
N ILE A 334 6.58 -7.64 15.23
CA ILE A 334 7.01 -8.37 14.04
C ILE A 334 7.49 -7.39 12.96
N TYR A 335 6.71 -6.34 12.68
CA TYR A 335 7.03 -5.35 11.66
C TYR A 335 8.35 -4.63 11.95
N ALA A 336 8.56 -4.21 13.21
CA ALA A 336 9.77 -3.54 13.65
C ALA A 336 11.04 -4.42 13.58
N ALA A 337 10.90 -5.74 13.50
CA ALA A 337 12.02 -6.68 13.40
C ALA A 337 12.44 -6.98 11.95
N ILE A 338 11.66 -6.55 10.96
CA ILE A 338 11.98 -6.78 9.53
C ILE A 338 13.09 -5.81 9.09
N PRO A 339 14.11 -6.27 8.34
CA PRO A 339 15.18 -5.42 7.84
C PRO A 339 14.68 -4.27 6.96
N VAL A 340 15.30 -3.10 7.15
CA VAL A 340 14.98 -1.87 6.41
C VAL A 340 16.02 -1.60 5.31
N TRP A 341 15.54 -1.26 4.12
CA TRP A 341 16.38 -0.99 2.95
C TRP A 341 16.02 0.35 2.27
N PRO A 342 16.99 0.99 1.58
CA PRO A 342 16.72 2.13 0.72
C PRO A 342 15.90 1.71 -0.50
N PRO A 343 15.03 2.58 -1.03
CA PRO A 343 14.15 2.23 -2.15
C PRO A 343 14.84 2.15 -3.52
N GLU A 344 16.08 2.64 -3.62
CA GLU A 344 16.82 2.61 -4.88
C GLU A 344 17.50 1.25 -5.07
N SER A 345 17.01 0.47 -6.02
CA SER A 345 17.60 -0.82 -6.42
C SER A 345 18.05 -0.82 -7.88
N SER A 346 18.98 -1.73 -8.24
CA SER A 346 19.40 -1.92 -9.63
C SER A 346 18.23 -2.34 -10.52
N HIS A 347 17.34 -3.18 -9.99
CA HIS A 347 16.17 -3.67 -10.71
C HIS A 347 15.16 -2.54 -11.01
N MET A 348 15.02 -1.58 -10.10
CA MET A 348 14.22 -0.39 -10.35
C MET A 348 14.78 0.44 -11.51
N GLN A 349 16.10 0.59 -11.60
CA GLN A 349 16.75 1.33 -12.70
C GLN A 349 16.55 0.62 -14.05
N GLU A 350 16.60 -0.72 -14.07
CA GLU A 350 16.26 -1.52 -15.25
C GLU A 350 14.83 -1.22 -15.71
N LEU A 351 13.85 -1.26 -14.80
CA LEU A 351 12.47 -0.94 -15.16
C LEU A 351 12.26 0.52 -15.61
N TYR A 352 12.96 1.50 -15.04
CA TYR A 352 12.92 2.86 -15.58
C TYR A 352 13.36 2.90 -17.05
N GLN A 353 14.42 2.17 -17.40
CA GLN A 353 14.96 2.14 -18.75
C GLN A 353 14.10 1.33 -19.72
N GLU A 354 13.67 0.13 -19.32
CA GLU A 354 12.98 -0.83 -20.17
C GLU A 354 11.47 -0.56 -20.30
N TRP A 355 10.83 -0.05 -19.24
CA TRP A 355 9.38 0.12 -19.20
C TRP A 355 8.92 1.56 -19.38
N LEU A 356 9.58 2.54 -18.73
CA LEU A 356 9.08 3.92 -18.68
C LEU A 356 9.71 4.88 -19.70
N VAL A 357 10.97 4.65 -20.09
CA VAL A 357 11.71 5.47 -21.07
C VAL A 357 11.74 4.80 -22.46
N GLY A 358 11.49 3.49 -22.52
CA GLY A 358 11.54 2.64 -23.71
C GLY A 358 10.52 2.95 -24.80
#